data_AF-A0AAJ5VUV4-F1
#
_entry.id   AF-A0AAJ5VUV4-F1
#
_cell.length_a   1.000
_cell.length_b   1.000
_cell.length_c   1.000
_cell.angle_alpha   90.00
_cell.angle_beta   90.00
_cell.angle_gamma   90.00
#
_symmetry.space_group_name_H-M   'P 1'
#
loop_
_entity.id
_entity.type
_entity.pdbx_description
1 polymer ?
#
loop_
_entity_poly.entity_id
_entity_poly.type
_entity_poly.pdbx_seq_one_letter_code
_entity_poly.pdbx_strand_id
1 'polypeptide(L)' 'MTDNQLTPAELKTLAFFELADLPSEIDPAHFAKLLSLAMLEQKEGGPVLTETGRARLAMGASPLP' A
#
# COMPACT_ATOMS: atom_id res chain seq x y z
N MET A 1 -20.04 -1.42 -3.63
CA MET A 1 -19.57 -1.90 -2.31
C MET A 1 -18.34 -2.75 -2.59
N THR A 2 -17.09 -2.39 -2.29
CA THR A 2 -16.51 -1.34 -1.44
C THR A 2 -15.23 -0.84 -2.13
N ASP A 3 -15.16 0.44 -2.49
CA ASP A 3 -14.03 1.06 -3.22
C ASP A 3 -12.70 1.03 -2.44
N ASN A 4 -12.77 0.64 -1.16
CA ASN A 4 -11.65 0.58 -0.22
C ASN A 4 -10.95 -0.79 -0.19
N GLN A 5 -11.37 -1.74 -1.04
CA GLN A 5 -10.74 -3.05 -1.12
C GLN A 5 -9.59 -3.04 -2.11
N LEU A 6 -8.40 -3.32 -1.58
CA LEU A 6 -7.23 -3.63 -2.38
C LEU A 6 -7.28 -5.05 -2.92
N THR A 7 -6.88 -5.23 -4.17
CA THR A 7 -6.58 -6.55 -4.75
C THR A 7 -5.29 -7.12 -4.14
N PRO A 8 -5.02 -8.43 -4.31
CA PRO A 8 -3.75 -9.01 -3.85
C PRO A 8 -2.51 -8.34 -4.47
N ALA A 9 -2.59 -7.89 -5.72
CA ALA A 9 -1.47 -7.21 -6.39
C ALA A 9 -1.24 -5.80 -5.81
N GLU A 10 -2.32 -5.08 -5.49
CA GLU A 10 -2.24 -3.77 -4.84
C GLU A 10 -1.75 -3.88 -3.38
N LEU A 11 -2.17 -4.93 -2.64
CA LEU A 11 -1.64 -5.23 -1.30
C LEU A 11 -0.15 -5.54 -1.34
N LYS A 12 0.30 -6.34 -2.32
CA LYS A 12 1.72 -6.61 -2.53
C LYS A 12 2.49 -5.33 -2.84
N THR A 13 1.89 -4.44 -3.63
CA THR A 13 2.48 -3.13 -3.95
C THR A 13 2.59 -2.27 -2.70
N LEU A 14 1.56 -2.25 -1.85
CA LEU A 14 1.58 -1.54 -0.56
C LEU A 14 2.68 -2.07 0.37
N ALA A 15 2.89 -3.40 0.39
CA ALA A 15 3.92 -4.04 1.21
C ALA A 15 5.35 -3.68 0.78
N PHE A 16 5.57 -3.28 -0.48
CA PHE A 16 6.89 -2.82 -0.91
C PHE A 16 7.35 -1.56 -0.18
N PHE A 17 6.42 -0.72 0.27
CA PHE A 17 6.75 0.49 1.02
C PHE A 17 7.13 0.23 2.48
N GLU A 18 7.05 -1.03 2.97
CA GLU A 18 7.68 -1.45 4.23
C GLU A 18 9.14 -1.91 4.06
N LEU A 19 9.56 -2.18 2.81
CA LEU A 19 10.92 -2.64 2.53
C LEU A 19 11.88 -1.45 2.54
N ALA A 20 13.13 -1.70 2.96
CA ALA A 20 14.19 -0.70 2.91
C ALA A 20 14.53 -0.28 1.47
N ASP A 21 14.39 -1.22 0.52
CA ASP A 21 14.58 -0.99 -0.91
C ASP A 21 13.26 -1.21 -1.65
N LEU A 22 12.77 -0.14 -2.29
CA LEU A 22 11.64 -0.22 -3.20
C LEU A 22 12.05 -0.91 -4.51
N PRO A 23 11.16 -1.70 -5.13
CA PRO A 23 11.43 -2.25 -6.45
C PRO A 23 11.59 -1.12 -7.48
N SER A 24 12.42 -1.37 -8.50
CA SER A 24 12.71 -0.42 -9.57
C SER A 24 11.48 -0.04 -10.40
N GLU A 25 10.43 -0.85 -10.35
CA GLU A 25 9.19 -0.63 -11.07
C GLU A 25 8.00 -0.89 -10.15
N ILE A 26 7.16 0.14 -9.98
CA ILE A 26 5.88 0.07 -9.30
C ILE A 26 4.83 0.44 -10.32
N ASP A 27 3.77 -0.37 -10.42
CA ASP A 27 2.66 -0.08 -11.29
C ASP A 27 2.05 1.31 -10.92
N PRO A 28 2.06 2.29 -11.84
CA PRO A 28 1.53 3.62 -11.58
C PRO A 28 0.06 3.63 -11.17
N ALA A 29 -0.74 2.67 -11.67
CA ALA A 29 -2.16 2.56 -11.34
C ALA A 29 -2.36 2.12 -9.89
N HIS A 30 -1.57 1.15 -9.41
CA HIS A 30 -1.58 0.76 -8.00
C HIS A 30 -1.15 1.93 -7.12
N PHE A 31 -0.08 2.63 -7.48
CA PHE A 31 0.43 3.75 -6.73
C PHE A 31 -0.60 4.88 -6.57
N ALA A 32 -1.24 5.28 -7.68
CA ALA A 32 -2.29 6.30 -7.68
C ALA A 32 -3.47 5.91 -6.78
N LYS A 33 -3.88 4.64 -6.79
CA LYS A 33 -4.96 4.14 -5.92
C LYS A 33 -4.55 4.18 -4.45
N LEU A 34 -3.34 3.74 -4.10
CA LEU A 34 -2.84 3.75 -2.72
C LEU A 34 -2.75 5.18 -2.15
N LEU A 35 -2.39 6.17 -2.97
CA LEU A 35 -2.46 7.59 -2.60
C LEU A 35 -3.92 8.05 -2.40
N SER A 36 -4.82 7.69 -3.33
CA SER A 36 -6.23 8.07 -3.27
C SER A 36 -6.95 7.51 -2.04
N LEU A 37 -6.50 6.35 -1.55
CA LEU A 37 -7.01 5.71 -0.34
C LEU A 37 -6.29 6.15 0.94
N ALA A 38 -5.41 7.16 0.87
CA ALA A 38 -4.58 7.65 1.97
C ALA A 38 -3.77 6.54 2.66
N MET A 39 -3.38 5.50 1.91
CA MET A 39 -2.50 4.42 2.39
C MET A 39 -1.02 4.78 2.23
N LEU A 40 -0.74 5.63 1.24
CA LEU A 40 0.54 6.29 1.06
C LEU A 40 0.36 7.81 1.19
N GLU A 41 1.42 8.49 1.59
CA GLU A 41 1.51 9.94 1.63
C GLU A 41 2.80 10.38 0.93
N GLN A 42 2.72 11.43 0.10
CA GLN A 42 3.89 12.04 -0.53
C GLN A 42 4.61 12.94 0.48
N LYS A 43 5.89 12.67 0.75
CA LYS A 43 6.75 13.52 1.58
C LYS A 43 8.00 13.95 0.83
N GLU A 44 8.69 14.97 1.36
CA GLU A 44 10.04 15.30 0.92
C GLU A 44 10.95 14.09 1.19
N GLY A 45 11.36 13.41 0.11
CA GLY A 45 12.11 12.15 0.18
C GLY A 45 11.39 10.93 -0.41
N GLY A 46 10.12 11.08 -0.78
CA GLY A 46 9.34 10.06 -1.48
C GLY A 46 8.05 9.65 -0.77
N PRO A 47 7.30 8.72 -1.37
CA PRO A 47 6.10 8.15 -0.77
C PRO A 47 6.41 7.34 0.49
N VAL A 48 5.62 7.56 1.55
CA VAL A 48 5.72 6.80 2.80
C VAL A 48 4.39 6.15 3.16
N LEU A 49 4.45 5.04 3.88
CA LEU A 49 3.28 4.38 4.45
C LEU A 49 2.61 5.23 5.54
N THR A 50 1.30 5.40 5.42
CA THR A 50 0.47 5.98 6.49
C THR A 50 0.11 4.93 7.53
N GLU A 51 -0.52 5.37 8.62
CA GLU A 51 -1.10 4.47 9.61
C GLU A 51 -2.18 3.56 8.98
N THR A 52 -3.02 4.12 8.11
CA THR A 52 -4.03 3.38 7.35
C THR A 52 -3.42 2.29 6.47
N GLY A 53 -2.32 2.60 5.78
CA GLY A 53 -1.59 1.62 4.98
C GLY A 53 -1.04 0.47 5.81
N ARG A 54 -0.40 0.77 6.95
CA ARG A 54 0.11 -0.25 7.88
C ARG A 54 -1.00 -1.11 8.47
N ALA A 55 -2.10 -0.49 8.92
CA ALA A 55 -3.27 -1.21 9.43
C ALA A 55 -3.85 -2.15 8.36
N ARG A 56 -3.87 -1.71 7.09
CA ARG A 56 -4.35 -2.54 5.99
C ARG A 56 -3.47 -3.76 5.74
N LEU A 57 -2.14 -3.61 5.84
CA LEU A 57 -1.19 -4.72 5.75
C LEU A 57 -1.38 -5.71 6.90
N ALA A 58 -1.53 -5.22 8.13
CA ALA A 58 -1.79 -6.07 9.29
C ALA A 58 -3.10 -6.87 9.17
N MET A 59 -4.16 -6.26 8.60
CA MET A 59 -5.43 -6.95 8.35
C MET A 59 -5.36 -7.93 7.17
N GLY A 60 -4.53 -7.66 6.16
CA GLY A 60 -4.30 -8.56 5.02
C GLY A 60 -3.36 -9.73 5.35
N ALA A 61 -2.58 -9.61 6.42
CA ALA A 61 -1.66 -10.63 6.92
C ALA A 61 -2.30 -11.60 7.92
N SER A 62 -3.58 -11.45 8.26
CA SER A 62 -4.29 -12.43 9.09
C SER A 62 -4.42 -13.76 8.34
N PRO A 63 -3.78 -14.86 8.78
CA PRO A 63 -4.33 -16.17 8.49
C PRO A 63 -5.72 -16.19 9.14
N LEU A 64 -6.75 -16.52 8.37
CA LEU A 64 -8.04 -16.84 8.96
C LEU A 64 -7.83 -17.94 10.03
N PRO A 65 -8.59 -17.93 11.15
CA PRO A 65 -8.64 -19.07 12.05
C PRO A 65 -9.09 -20.35 11.33
#